data_AF-A0A7C4YHA8-F1
#
_entry.id   AF-A0A7C4YHA8-F1
#
_cell.length_a   1.000
_cell.length_b   1.000
_cell.length_c   1.000
_cell.angle_alpha   90.00
_cell.angle_beta   90.00
_cell.angle_gamma   90.00
#
_symmetry.space_group_name_H-M   'P 1'
#
loop_
_entity.id
_entity.type
_entity.pdbx_description
1 polymer ?
#
loop_
_entity_poly.entity_id
_entity_poly.type
_entity_poly.pdbx_seq_one_letter_code
_entity_poly.pdbx_strand_id
1 'polypeptide(L)'
;MADESLPVNNLLATAKSREVQRALQAEMRGDRSAAALHFLAAAHMELVLAHDFERAGDANLALRSRLSAGSCLWRGGQAQKARELLHSLAEANPHQSAEIQRILAELDHDYPALAS
;
A
#
# COMPACT_ATOMS: atom_id res chain seq x y z
N MET A 1 20.72 -21.32 -20.34
CA MET A 1 19.54 -21.21 -19.47
C MET A 1 19.13 -19.75 -19.51
N ALA A 2 17.95 -19.46 -20.07
CA ALA A 2 17.46 -18.09 -20.12
C ALA A 2 17.16 -17.65 -18.69
N ASP A 3 17.74 -16.53 -18.29
CA ASP A 3 17.43 -15.84 -17.05
C ASP A 3 15.98 -15.36 -17.15
N GLU A 4 15.02 -16.16 -16.68
CA GLU A 4 13.60 -15.82 -16.54
C GLU A 4 13.42 -14.84 -15.36
N SER A 5 14.18 -13.75 -15.38
CA SER A 5 13.83 -12.52 -14.68
C SER A 5 12.52 -12.04 -15.28
N LEU A 6 11.40 -12.49 -14.71
CA LEU A 6 10.07 -12.02 -15.07
C LEU A 6 10.11 -10.49 -14.94
N PRO A 7 9.94 -9.72 -16.03
CA PRO A 7 10.00 -8.28 -15.92
C PRO A 7 8.86 -7.85 -15.02
N VAL A 8 9.19 -7.37 -13.83
CA VAL A 8 8.22 -6.77 -12.91
C VAL A 8 7.37 -5.80 -13.73
N ASN A 9 6.06 -5.91 -13.59
CA ASN A 9 5.10 -5.27 -14.48
C ASN A 9 5.17 -3.73 -14.36
N ASN A 10 6.04 -3.11 -15.16
CA ASN A 10 6.23 -1.65 -15.22
C ASN A 10 4.93 -0.90 -15.54
N LEU A 11 4.01 -1.54 -16.28
CA LEU A 11 2.69 -0.97 -16.56
C LEU A 11 1.83 -0.92 -15.29
N LEU A 12 1.87 -1.97 -14.46
CA LEU A 12 1.18 -2.01 -13.18
C LEU A 12 1.73 -0.96 -12.21
N ALA A 13 3.07 -0.83 -12.11
CA ALA A 13 3.70 0.22 -11.30
C ALA A 13 3.27 1.64 -11.75
N THR A 14 3.16 1.85 -13.06
CA THR A 14 2.67 3.10 -13.64
C THR A 14 1.19 3.33 -13.33
N ALA A 15 0.34 2.31 -13.51
CA ALA A 15 -1.09 2.38 -13.24
C ALA A 15 -1.34 2.69 -11.75
N LYS A 16 -0.66 1.99 -10.84
CA LYS A 16 -0.69 2.26 -9.41
C LYS A 16 -0.37 3.71 -9.09
N SER A 17 0.69 4.24 -9.68
CA SER A 17 1.12 5.63 -9.43
C SER A 17 0.08 6.65 -9.88
N ARG A 18 -0.61 6.37 -11.00
CA ARG A 18 -1.73 7.20 -11.48
C ARG A 18 -2.94 7.14 -10.56
N GLU A 19 -3.26 5.98 -10.00
CA GLU A 19 -4.36 5.87 -9.02
C GLU A 19 -4.05 6.65 -7.74
N VAL A 20 -2.82 6.58 -7.22
CA VAL A 20 -2.42 7.43 -6.08
C VAL A 20 -2.57 8.92 -6.41
N GLN A 21 -2.13 9.34 -7.59
CA GLN A 21 -2.28 10.75 -8.03
C GLN A 21 -3.76 11.16 -8.13
N ARG A 22 -4.62 10.30 -8.68
CA ARG A 22 -6.08 10.56 -8.76
C ARG A 22 -6.71 10.64 -7.38
N ALA A 23 -6.30 9.77 -6.47
CA ALA A 23 -6.77 9.77 -5.09
C ALA A 23 -6.43 11.09 -4.37
N LEU A 24 -5.17 11.53 -4.47
CA LEU A 24 -4.71 12.79 -3.93
C LEU A 24 -5.45 13.99 -4.55
N GLN A 25 -5.67 13.97 -5.87
CA GLN A 25 -6.44 15.02 -6.55
C GLN A 25 -7.91 15.05 -6.12
N ALA A 26 -8.53 13.90 -5.89
CA ALA A 26 -9.90 13.82 -5.39
C ALA A 26 -9.98 14.35 -3.95
N GLU A 27 -9.03 13.97 -3.10
CA GLU A 27 -8.92 14.46 -1.72
C GLU A 27 -8.72 15.97 -1.65
N MET A 28 -7.84 16.55 -2.47
CA MET A 28 -7.66 18.01 -2.59
C MET A 28 -8.95 18.74 -3.01
N ARG A 29 -9.82 18.07 -3.75
CA ARG A 29 -11.13 18.59 -4.17
C ARG A 29 -12.24 18.34 -3.13
N GLY A 30 -11.93 17.67 -2.02
CA GLY A 30 -12.91 17.24 -1.03
C GLY A 30 -13.80 16.08 -1.48
N ASP A 31 -13.54 15.47 -2.64
CA ASP A 31 -14.27 14.29 -3.11
C ASP A 31 -13.72 13.03 -2.44
N ARG A 32 -14.21 12.81 -1.22
CA ARG A 32 -13.79 11.68 -0.37
C ARG A 32 -14.13 10.32 -0.98
N SER A 33 -15.24 10.23 -1.71
CA SER A 33 -15.69 8.97 -2.32
C SER A 33 -14.76 8.54 -3.45
N ALA A 34 -14.39 9.48 -4.33
CA ALA A 34 -13.43 9.22 -5.40
C ALA A 34 -12.02 9.00 -4.83
N ALA A 35 -11.62 9.74 -3.79
CA ALA A 35 -10.34 9.51 -3.11
C ALA A 35 -10.24 8.07 -2.58
N ALA A 36 -11.27 7.61 -1.86
CA ALA A 36 -11.30 6.25 -1.32
C ALA A 36 -11.25 5.20 -2.43
N LEU A 37 -12.03 5.36 -3.51
CA LEU A 37 -12.02 4.47 -4.66
C LEU A 37 -10.60 4.30 -5.23
N HIS A 38 -9.91 5.42 -5.49
CA HIS A 38 -8.58 5.42 -6.10
C HIS A 38 -7.50 4.90 -5.14
N PHE A 39 -7.58 5.20 -3.84
CA PHE A 39 -6.67 4.61 -2.85
C PHE A 39 -6.85 3.09 -2.75
N LEU A 40 -8.08 2.57 -2.77
CA LEU A 40 -8.31 1.12 -2.73
C LEU A 40 -7.81 0.42 -4.00
N ALA A 41 -7.98 1.04 -5.17
CA ALA A 41 -7.40 0.54 -6.41
C ALA A 41 -5.86 0.48 -6.33
N ALA A 42 -5.22 1.55 -5.84
CA ALA A 42 -3.77 1.60 -5.63
C ALA A 42 -3.30 0.53 -4.64
N ALA A 43 -4.03 0.32 -3.53
CA ALA A 43 -3.70 -0.69 -2.53
C ALA A 43 -3.64 -2.11 -3.12
N HIS A 44 -4.64 -2.49 -3.92
CA HIS A 44 -4.67 -3.81 -4.54
C HIS A 44 -3.55 -3.99 -5.57
N MET A 45 -3.23 -2.95 -6.35
CA MET A 45 -2.10 -3.02 -7.28
C MET A 45 -0.75 -3.13 -6.55
N GLU A 46 -0.58 -2.45 -5.41
CA GLU A 46 0.61 -2.61 -4.58
C GLU A 46 0.75 -4.04 -4.03
N LEU A 47 -0.35 -4.71 -3.66
CA LEU A 47 -0.29 -6.11 -3.23
C LEU A 47 0.13 -7.05 -4.36
N VAL A 48 -0.33 -6.79 -5.60
CA VAL A 48 0.11 -7.55 -6.77
C VAL A 48 1.59 -7.30 -7.06
N LEU A 49 2.04 -6.03 -7.03
CA LEU A 49 3.46 -5.70 -7.18
C LEU A 49 4.32 -6.35 -6.11
N ALA A 50 3.88 -6.37 -4.86
CA ALA A 50 4.60 -7.03 -3.77
C ALA A 50 4.81 -8.52 -4.07
N HIS A 51 3.77 -9.21 -4.56
CA HIS A 51 3.87 -10.61 -4.96
C HIS A 51 4.86 -10.81 -6.12
N ASP A 52 4.81 -9.95 -7.13
CA ASP A 52 5.73 -10.01 -8.28
C ASP A 52 7.19 -9.78 -7.84
N PHE A 53 7.43 -8.82 -6.95
CA PHE A 53 8.76 -8.55 -6.40
C PHE A 53 9.29 -9.73 -5.57
N GLU A 54 8.46 -10.40 -4.76
CA GLU A 54 8.89 -11.61 -4.06
C GLU A 54 9.28 -12.73 -5.00
N ARG A 55 8.49 -12.94 -6.06
CA ARG A 55 8.79 -13.95 -7.07
C ARG A 55 10.08 -13.65 -7.82
N ALA A 56 10.40 -12.37 -7.99
CA ALA A 56 11.66 -11.91 -8.58
C ALA A 56 12.84 -11.91 -7.58
N GLY A 57 12.61 -12.23 -6.30
CA GLY A 57 13.64 -12.22 -5.25
C GLY A 57 13.97 -10.83 -4.70
N ASP A 58 13.21 -9.78 -5.04
CA ASP A 58 13.41 -8.43 -4.54
C ASP A 58 12.60 -8.17 -3.26
N ALA A 59 13.11 -8.69 -2.14
CA ALA A 59 12.45 -8.59 -0.83
C ALA A 59 12.23 -7.14 -0.37
N ASN A 60 13.15 -6.22 -0.74
CA ASN A 60 13.05 -4.83 -0.35
C ASN A 60 11.90 -4.12 -1.08
N LEU A 61 11.77 -4.32 -2.39
CA LEU A 61 10.65 -3.77 -3.14
C LEU A 61 9.33 -4.43 -2.75
N ALA A 62 9.32 -5.73 -2.47
CA ALA A 62 8.14 -6.43 -1.96
C ALA A 62 7.62 -5.81 -0.65
N LEU A 63 8.52 -5.61 0.33
CA LEU A 63 8.17 -4.96 1.59
C LEU A 63 7.64 -3.55 1.38
N ARG A 64 8.34 -2.73 0.59
CA ARG A 64 7.93 -1.35 0.29
C ARG A 64 6.54 -1.30 -0.34
N SER A 65 6.24 -2.20 -1.27
CA SER A 65 4.91 -2.28 -1.87
C SER A 65 3.84 -2.65 -0.85
N ARG A 66 4.10 -3.59 0.07
CA ARG A 66 3.13 -3.91 1.13
C ARG A 66 2.89 -2.77 2.11
N LEU A 67 3.93 -2.03 2.48
CA LEU A 67 3.79 -0.82 3.31
C LEU A 67 2.92 0.23 2.60
N SER A 68 3.16 0.43 1.30
CA SER A 68 2.33 1.34 0.50
C SER A 68 0.89 0.86 0.38
N ALA A 69 0.66 -0.44 0.23
CA ALA A 69 -0.67 -1.04 0.25
C ALA A 69 -1.39 -0.77 1.58
N GLY A 70 -0.71 -0.95 2.72
CA GLY A 70 -1.26 -0.64 4.04
C GLY A 70 -1.69 0.82 4.17
N SER A 71 -0.83 1.75 3.74
CA SER A 71 -1.17 3.19 3.72
C SER A 71 -2.39 3.48 2.83
N CYS A 72 -2.45 2.90 1.63
CA CYS A 72 -3.57 3.10 0.72
C CYS A 72 -4.87 2.45 1.24
N LEU A 73 -4.81 1.29 1.90
CA LEU A 73 -5.97 0.67 2.56
C LEU A 73 -6.53 1.58 3.65
N TRP A 74 -5.66 2.16 4.48
CA TRP A 74 -6.08 3.07 5.52
C TRP A 74 -6.74 4.32 4.96
N ARG A 75 -6.09 5.00 4.00
CA ARG A 75 -6.64 6.19 3.34
C ARG A 75 -7.89 5.90 2.51
N GLY A 76 -8.05 4.65 2.07
CA GLY A 76 -9.25 4.14 1.41
C GLY A 76 -10.38 3.74 2.37
N GLY A 77 -10.23 3.98 3.68
CA GLY A 77 -11.25 3.67 4.68
C GLY A 77 -11.27 2.22 5.18
N GLN A 78 -10.34 1.37 4.75
CA GLN A 78 -10.20 -0.02 5.21
C GLN A 78 -9.17 -0.13 6.35
N ALA A 79 -9.36 0.67 7.41
CA ALA A 79 -8.43 0.80 8.53
C ALA A 79 -8.09 -0.55 9.21
N GLN A 80 -9.08 -1.42 9.43
CA GLN A 80 -8.85 -2.72 10.06
C GLN A 80 -7.91 -3.61 9.23
N LYS A 81 -8.13 -3.69 7.91
CA LYS A 81 -7.27 -4.45 7.00
C LYS A 81 -5.87 -3.84 6.89
N ALA A 82 -5.77 -2.51 6.92
CA ALA A 82 -4.47 -1.83 6.96
C ALA A 82 -3.67 -2.23 8.20
N ARG A 83 -4.32 -2.22 9.38
CA ARG A 83 -3.70 -2.67 10.64
C ARG A 83 -3.27 -4.12 10.58
N GLU A 84 -4.14 -5.03 10.15
CA GLU A 84 -3.82 -6.46 10.02
C GLU A 84 -2.61 -6.69 9.11
N LEU A 85 -2.58 -6.03 7.95
CA LEU A 85 -1.44 -6.10 7.04
C LEU A 85 -0.16 -5.58 7.70
N LEU A 86 -0.18 -4.39 8.29
CA LEU A 86 1.01 -3.77 8.88
C LEU A 86 1.52 -4.53 10.12
N HIS A 87 0.63 -5.10 10.94
CA HIS A 87 1.01 -6.00 12.02
C HIS A 87 1.73 -7.24 11.49
N SER A 88 1.17 -7.90 10.46
CA SER A 88 1.81 -9.07 9.85
C SER A 88 3.20 -8.74 9.29
N LEU A 89 3.40 -7.53 8.75
CA LEU A 89 4.69 -7.07 8.26
C LEU A 89 5.70 -6.85 9.40
N ALA A 90 5.25 -6.29 10.53
CA ALA A 90 6.08 -6.07 11.69
C ALA A 90 6.55 -7.38 12.34
N GLU A 91 5.70 -8.41 12.32
CA GLU A 91 6.03 -9.77 12.77
C GLU A 91 7.02 -10.45 11.82
N ALA A 92 6.78 -10.34 10.51
CA ALA A 92 7.62 -10.97 9.48
C ALA A 92 8.99 -10.27 9.32
N ASN A 93 9.14 -9.02 9.75
CA ASN A 93 10.37 -8.23 9.58
C ASN A 93 10.86 -7.65 10.92
N PRO A 94 11.38 -8.46 11.85
CA PRO A 94 11.74 -8.02 13.20
C PRO A 94 12.75 -6.86 13.23
N HIS A 95 13.69 -6.84 12.29
CA HIS A 95 14.71 -5.79 12.17
C HIS A 95 14.14 -4.43 11.73
N GLN A 96 13.01 -4.42 11.02
CA GLN A 96 12.32 -3.20 10.56
C GLN A 96 11.06 -2.92 11.39
N SER A 97 10.76 -3.78 12.37
CA SER A 97 9.57 -3.72 13.20
C SER A 97 9.40 -2.36 13.87
N ALA A 98 10.48 -1.75 14.39
CA ALA A 98 10.41 -0.43 15.02
C ALA A 98 9.94 0.70 14.07
N GLU A 99 10.23 0.62 12.78
CA GLU A 99 9.74 1.59 11.79
C GLU A 99 8.28 1.32 11.43
N ILE A 100 7.92 0.05 11.25
CA ILE A 100 6.54 -0.36 10.97
C ILE A 100 5.62 -0.04 12.16
N GLN A 101 6.10 -0.18 13.39
CA GLN A 101 5.39 0.19 14.61
C GLN A 101 5.16 1.71 14.71
N ARG A 102 6.07 2.55 14.19
CA ARG A 102 5.82 4.00 14.10
C ARG A 102 4.67 4.31 13.13
N ILE A 103 4.65 3.65 11.97
CA ILE A 103 3.55 3.79 11.01
C ILE A 103 2.22 3.33 11.64
N LEU A 104 2.21 2.20 12.35
CA LEU A 104 1.03 1.72 13.09
C LEU A 104 0.55 2.74 14.13
N ALA A 105 1.46 3.38 14.88
CA ALA A 105 1.09 4.39 15.87
C ALA A 105 0.48 5.67 15.25
N GLU A 106 0.90 6.04 14.04
CA GLU A 106 0.31 7.15 13.27
C GLU A 106 -1.12 6.82 12.80
N LEU A 107 -1.40 5.55 12.48
CA LEU A 107 -2.76 5.12 12.11
C LEU A 107 -3.76 5.29 13.26
N ASP A 108 -3.30 5.22 14.50
CA ASP A 108 -4.14 5.36 15.70
C ASP A 108 -4.43 6.84 16.06
N HIS A 109 -3.72 7.80 15.45
CA HIS A 109 -3.93 9.24 15.68
C HIS A 109 -4.99 9.89 14.78
N ASP A 110 -5.77 9.08 14.06
CA ASP A 110 -6.94 9.45 13.26
C ASP A 110 -6.71 10.52 12.18
N TYR A 111 -6.76 10.09 10.92
CA TYR A 111 -7.28 10.95 9.86
C TYR A 111 -8.80 11.06 10.09
N PRO A 112 -9.42 12.26 10.11
CA PRO A 112 -10.78 12.46 10.62
C PRO A 112 -11.76 11.45 10.01
N ALA A 113 -12.36 10.66 10.90
CA ALA A 113 -13.21 9.53 10.58
C ALA A 113 -14.16 9.83 9.41
N LEU A 114 -14.28 8.85 8.50
CA LEU A 114 -15.44 8.66 7.67
C LEU A 114 -16.65 8.42 8.60
N ALA A 115 -17.21 9.50 9.15
CA ALA A 115 -18.50 9.45 9.81
C ALA A 115 -19.55 9.26 8.72
N SER A 116 -20.04 8.03 8.65
CA SER A 116 -21.30 7.64 8.01
C SER A 116 -22.47 8.51 8.45
#